data_AF-A0A6P7GM79-F1
#
_entry.id   AF-A0A6P7GM79-F1
#
_cell.length_a   1.000
_cell.length_b   1.000
_cell.length_c   1.000
_cell.angle_alpha   90.00
_cell.angle_beta   90.00
_cell.angle_gamma   90.00
#
_symmetry.space_group_name_H-M   'P 1'
#
loop_
_entity.id
_entity.type
_entity.pdbx_description
1 polymer ?
#
loop_
_entity_poly.entity_id
_entity_poly.type
_entity_poly.pdbx_seq_one_letter_code
_entity_poly.pdbx_strand_id
1 'polypeptide(L)'
;MESHRLQKWRYEYITSIRKFRSENRPIIYLDETWFDTHSTRPKGFADPSGKCKTKAPSNKGERITILHAGSENGWVPNALWLSAKNIKDSCVDYHEDTTAELFKQWFKNNLMLNIPQNSVIVMDSASYHSRQLSKAPNSNNTKLEIQNYMETNDMYFEECYTKQELLEVLKAFSIKKSICL
;
A
#
# COMPACT_ATOMS: atom_id res chain seq x y z
N MET A 1 24.95 -1.14 -5.75
CA MET A 1 24.95 0.20 -5.13
C MET A 1 23.52 0.73 -5.18
N GLU A 2 22.95 1.19 -4.07
CA GLU A 2 21.57 1.69 -4.02
C GLU A 2 21.40 2.94 -4.90
N SER A 3 20.27 3.08 -5.59
CA SER A 3 20.03 4.25 -6.46
C SER A 3 19.95 5.55 -5.65
N HIS A 4 20.46 6.65 -6.23
CA HIS A 4 20.44 7.97 -5.59
C HIS A 4 19.03 8.45 -5.21
N ARG A 5 18.02 8.03 -5.99
CA ARG A 5 16.60 8.30 -5.73
C ARG A 5 16.11 7.61 -4.46
N LEU A 6 16.44 6.32 -4.28
CA LEU A 6 16.07 5.56 -3.08
C LEU A 6 16.76 6.13 -1.83
N GLN A 7 18.03 6.50 -1.93
CA GLN A 7 18.77 7.15 -0.84
C GLN A 7 18.07 8.45 -0.40
N LYS A 8 17.64 9.29 -1.36
CA LYS A 8 16.87 10.51 -1.09
C LYS A 8 15.55 10.22 -0.38
N TRP A 9 14.74 9.28 -0.88
CA TRP A 9 13.47 8.92 -0.25
C TRP A 9 13.64 8.37 1.17
N ARG A 10 14.66 7.55 1.40
CA ARG A 10 14.99 7.04 2.74
C ARG A 10 15.39 8.18 3.69
N TYR A 11 16.17 9.14 3.20
CA TYR A 11 16.55 10.31 3.98
C TYR A 11 15.33 11.18 4.34
N GLU A 12 14.44 11.43 3.38
CA GLU A 12 13.19 12.18 3.59
C GLU A 12 12.27 11.48 4.60
N TYR A 13 12.10 10.16 4.47
CA TYR A 13 11.35 9.34 5.42
C TYR A 13 11.94 9.44 6.84
N ILE A 14 13.25 9.21 7.00
CA ILE A 14 13.92 9.27 8.31
C ILE A 14 13.78 10.66 8.92
N THR A 15 13.94 11.71 8.13
CA THR A 15 13.81 13.11 8.57
C THR A 15 12.38 13.39 9.06
N SER A 16 11.37 12.93 8.30
CA SER A 16 9.96 13.12 8.64
C SER A 16 9.58 12.37 9.91
N ILE A 17 9.99 11.10 10.04
CA ILE A 17 9.73 10.30 11.24
C ILE A 17 10.41 10.90 12.47
N ARG A 18 11.64 11.41 12.35
CA ARG A 18 12.32 12.11 13.46
C ARG A 18 11.54 13.36 13.90
N LYS A 19 11.06 14.15 12.94
CA LYS A 19 10.22 15.31 13.22
C LYS A 19 8.94 14.91 13.96
N PHE A 20 8.18 13.94 13.46
CA PHE A 20 6.94 13.51 14.09
C PHE A 20 7.13 12.95 15.51
N ARG A 21 8.25 12.24 15.74
CA ARG A 21 8.64 11.83 17.11
C ARG A 21 8.94 13.02 18.01
N SER A 22 9.65 14.04 17.51
CA SER A 22 9.92 15.26 18.29
C SER A 22 8.67 16.08 18.60
N GLU A 23 7.64 15.99 17.75
CA GLU A 23 6.32 16.59 17.95
C GLU A 23 5.40 15.71 18.83
N ASN A 24 5.91 14.60 19.36
CA ASN A 24 5.17 13.63 20.17
C ASN A 24 3.89 13.12 19.48
N ARG A 25 3.93 12.98 18.14
CA ARG A 25 2.81 12.45 17.37
C ARG A 25 2.79 10.93 17.43
N PRO A 26 1.65 10.29 17.73
CA PRO A 26 1.55 8.83 17.71
C PRO A 26 1.86 8.29 16.31
N ILE A 27 2.83 7.38 16.20
CA ILE A 27 3.20 6.76 14.91
C ILE A 27 2.64 5.35 14.87
N ILE A 28 1.75 5.11 13.92
CA ILE A 28 1.06 3.84 13.70
C ILE A 28 1.64 3.21 12.43
N TYR A 29 2.22 2.04 12.58
CA TYR A 29 2.71 1.21 11.48
C TYR A 29 1.66 0.16 11.16
N LEU A 30 1.38 -0.05 9.88
CA LEU A 30 0.54 -1.14 9.41
C LEU A 30 1.27 -1.94 8.35
N ASP A 31 0.93 -3.22 8.26
CA ASP A 31 1.47 -4.13 7.25
C ASP A 31 0.53 -5.32 7.05
N GLU A 32 0.69 -5.97 5.91
CA GLU A 32 0.07 -7.26 5.60
C GLU A 32 1.11 -8.38 5.63
N THR A 33 0.74 -9.50 6.23
CA THR A 33 1.53 -10.73 6.14
C THR A 33 0.61 -11.94 5.96
N TRP A 34 1.19 -13.12 5.79
CA TRP A 34 0.45 -14.35 5.63
C TRP A 34 1.11 -15.52 6.35
N PHE A 35 0.30 -16.50 6.72
CA PHE A 35 0.72 -17.74 7.35
C PHE A 35 -0.03 -18.93 6.75
N ASP A 36 0.71 -19.92 6.23
CA ASP A 36 0.13 -21.16 5.73
C ASP A 36 -0.04 -22.18 6.88
N THR A 37 -1.26 -22.67 7.10
CA THR A 37 -1.59 -23.57 8.23
C THR A 37 -0.89 -24.92 8.18
N HIS A 38 -0.36 -25.31 7.02
CA HIS A 38 0.47 -26.50 6.83
C HIS A 38 1.92 -26.16 6.46
N SER A 39 2.44 -25.03 6.94
CA SER A 39 3.88 -24.72 6.86
C SER A 39 4.70 -25.68 7.72
N THR A 40 5.15 -26.79 7.12
CA THR A 40 6.06 -27.74 7.76
C THR A 40 7.45 -27.60 7.18
N ARG A 41 8.49 -27.59 8.04
CA ARG A 41 9.87 -27.61 7.54
C ARG A 41 10.13 -28.93 6.81
N PRO A 42 10.62 -28.89 5.56
CA PRO A 42 10.87 -30.11 4.79
C PRO A 42 11.96 -31.01 5.40
N LYS A 43 12.79 -30.48 6.30
CA LYS A 43 13.80 -31.22 7.07
C LYS A 43 13.76 -30.80 8.55
N GLY A 44 13.75 -31.78 9.44
CA GLY A 44 13.96 -31.56 10.88
C GLY A 44 15.46 -31.40 11.20
N PHE A 45 15.79 -30.66 12.26
CA PHE A 45 17.18 -30.51 12.73
C PHE A 45 17.74 -31.77 13.41
N ALA A 46 16.90 -32.78 13.67
CA ALA A 46 17.25 -33.94 14.49
C ALA A 46 18.07 -35.02 13.76
N ASP A 47 18.28 -34.91 12.45
CA ASP A 47 18.95 -35.96 11.66
C ASP A 47 20.02 -35.39 10.71
N PRO A 48 21.31 -35.60 11.00
CA PRO A 48 22.42 -35.21 10.14
C PRO A 48 22.44 -35.94 8.78
N SER A 49 21.74 -37.08 8.66
CA SER A 49 21.70 -37.87 7.42
C SER A 49 20.79 -37.27 6.34
N GLY A 50 19.98 -36.25 6.69
CA GLY A 50 19.07 -35.58 5.78
C GLY A 50 17.86 -36.43 5.34
N LYS A 51 17.63 -37.58 5.99
CA LYS A 51 16.54 -38.52 5.69
C LYS A 51 15.26 -38.22 6.46
N CYS A 52 15.33 -37.47 7.57
CA CYS A 52 14.17 -36.95 8.28
C CYS A 52 13.47 -35.83 7.47
N LYS A 53 12.61 -36.24 6.54
CA LYS A 53 11.73 -35.35 5.76
C LYS A 53 10.28 -35.48 6.23
N THR A 54 9.62 -34.35 6.42
CA THR A 54 8.18 -34.33 6.71
C THR A 54 7.39 -34.80 5.50
N LYS A 55 6.50 -35.79 5.66
CA LYS A 55 5.57 -36.25 4.60
C LYS A 55 4.35 -35.32 4.47
N ALA A 56 4.53 -34.02 4.65
CA ALA A 56 3.44 -33.08 4.49
C ALA A 56 3.15 -32.90 2.99
N PRO A 57 1.90 -33.08 2.54
CA PRO A 57 1.53 -32.83 1.17
C PRO A 57 1.67 -31.34 0.84
N SER A 58 2.29 -31.01 -0.29
CA SER A 58 2.36 -29.64 -0.80
C SER A 58 0.94 -29.11 -1.07
N ASN A 59 0.69 -27.84 -0.76
CA ASN A 59 -0.54 -27.10 -1.10
C ASN A 59 -1.83 -27.62 -0.44
N LYS A 60 -1.75 -28.25 0.74
CA LYS A 60 -2.94 -28.49 1.58
C LYS A 60 -3.06 -27.40 2.63
N GLY A 61 -4.29 -27.14 3.07
CA GLY A 61 -4.58 -26.22 4.18
C GLY A 61 -5.01 -24.85 3.70
N GLU A 62 -4.91 -23.90 4.60
CA GLU A 62 -5.37 -22.53 4.41
C GLU A 62 -4.20 -21.57 4.53
N ARG A 63 -4.19 -20.55 3.67
CA ARG A 63 -3.39 -19.35 3.86
C ARG A 63 -4.21 -18.37 4.67
N ILE A 64 -3.67 -17.98 5.82
CA ILE A 64 -4.22 -16.93 6.67
C ILE A 64 -3.51 -15.63 6.32
N THR A 65 -4.22 -14.70 5.69
CA THR A 65 -3.77 -13.32 5.52
C THR A 65 -4.07 -12.55 6.78
N ILE A 66 -3.07 -11.80 7.25
CA ILE A 66 -3.09 -11.02 8.47
C ILE A 66 -2.84 -9.57 8.09
N LEU A 67 -3.79 -8.69 8.40
CA LEU A 67 -3.63 -7.25 8.31
C LEU A 67 -3.78 -6.66 9.71
N HIS A 68 -2.77 -5.94 10.17
CA HIS A 68 -2.82 -5.31 11.47
C HIS A 68 -2.02 -4.01 11.52
N ALA A 69 -2.12 -3.30 12.64
CA ALA A 69 -1.46 -2.05 12.89
C ALA A 69 -1.04 -1.95 14.35
N GLY A 70 0.13 -1.35 14.59
CA GLY A 70 0.71 -1.19 15.91
C GLY A 70 1.54 0.08 16.02
N SER A 71 1.87 0.42 17.26
CA SER A 71 2.72 1.54 17.63
C SER A 71 3.77 1.10 18.64
N GLU A 72 4.59 2.04 19.13
CA GLU A 72 5.50 1.78 20.26
C GLU A 72 4.75 1.33 21.54
N ASN A 73 3.47 1.67 21.66
CA ASN A 73 2.61 1.30 22.79
C ASN A 73 1.88 -0.04 22.58
N GLY A 74 2.21 -0.77 21.52
CA GLY A 74 1.60 -2.06 21.18
C GLY A 74 0.55 -1.98 20.07
N TRP A 75 -0.25 -3.02 19.97
CA TRP A 75 -1.24 -3.22 18.91
C TRP A 75 -2.43 -2.28 19.04
N VAL A 76 -2.93 -1.81 17.89
CA VAL A 76 -4.16 -1.01 17.84
C VAL A 76 -5.36 -1.91 18.15
N PRO A 77 -6.17 -1.62 19.17
CA PRO A 77 -7.35 -2.42 19.51
C PRO A 77 -8.31 -2.54 18.31
N ASN A 78 -8.96 -3.70 18.15
CA ASN A 78 -9.95 -3.96 17.09
C ASN A 78 -9.46 -3.75 15.63
N ALA A 79 -8.15 -3.61 15.42
CA ALA A 79 -7.55 -3.43 14.10
C ALA A 79 -7.00 -4.74 13.50
N LEU A 80 -7.08 -5.87 14.19
CA LEU A 80 -6.67 -7.15 13.64
C LEU A 80 -7.72 -7.63 12.64
N TRP A 81 -7.29 -7.85 11.40
CA TRP A 81 -8.10 -8.48 10.38
C TRP A 81 -7.42 -9.77 9.91
N LEU A 82 -8.22 -10.84 9.83
CA LEU A 82 -7.79 -12.16 9.42
C LEU A 82 -8.70 -12.67 8.31
N SER A 83 -8.11 -13.28 7.29
CA SER A 83 -8.86 -14.03 6.29
C SER A 83 -8.14 -15.33 5.98
N ALA A 84 -8.88 -16.43 6.00
CA ALA A 84 -8.38 -17.74 5.61
C ALA A 84 -8.95 -18.11 4.23
N LYS A 85 -8.08 -18.55 3.32
CA LYS A 85 -8.45 -19.14 2.04
C LYS A 85 -7.72 -20.46 1.87
N ASN A 86 -8.33 -21.44 1.20
CA ASN A 86 -7.62 -22.66 0.86
C ASN A 86 -6.41 -22.32 -0.02
N ILE A 87 -5.25 -22.92 0.27
CA ILE A 87 -3.99 -22.63 -0.47
C ILE A 87 -4.13 -22.90 -1.97
N LYS A 88 -4.94 -23.89 -2.36
CA LYS A 88 -5.26 -24.18 -3.78
C LYS A 88 -5.96 -23.03 -4.51
N ASP A 89 -6.63 -22.16 -3.75
CA ASP A 89 -7.41 -21.01 -4.24
C ASP A 89 -6.69 -19.68 -3.91
N SER A 90 -5.50 -19.73 -3.31
CA SER A 90 -4.67 -18.57 -2.95
C SER A 90 -3.66 -18.26 -4.06
N CYS A 91 -3.45 -16.98 -4.35
CA CYS A 91 -2.38 -16.58 -5.28
C CYS A 91 -1.00 -16.67 -4.61
N VAL A 92 0.05 -16.88 -5.42
CA VAL A 92 1.44 -16.78 -4.96
C VAL A 92 1.74 -15.35 -4.48
N ASP A 93 1.16 -14.35 -5.16
CA ASP A 93 1.13 -12.97 -4.71
C ASP A 93 -0.04 -12.75 -3.74
N TYR A 94 0.24 -12.81 -2.44
CA TYR A 94 -0.75 -12.65 -1.38
C TYR A 94 -1.40 -11.25 -1.38
N HIS A 95 -0.78 -10.27 -2.05
CA HIS A 95 -1.38 -8.96 -2.25
C HIS A 95 -2.66 -9.01 -3.10
N GLU A 96 -2.91 -10.08 -3.86
CA GLU A 96 -4.17 -10.26 -4.59
C GLU A 96 -5.35 -10.61 -3.67
N ASP A 97 -5.08 -11.17 -2.49
CA ASP A 97 -6.13 -11.52 -1.53
C ASP A 97 -6.64 -10.29 -0.76
N THR A 98 -5.83 -9.23 -0.68
CA THR A 98 -6.18 -7.94 -0.07
C THR A 98 -6.55 -6.93 -1.15
N THR A 99 -7.84 -6.87 -1.49
CA THR A 99 -8.32 -5.85 -2.44
C THR A 99 -8.27 -4.45 -1.82
N ALA A 100 -8.10 -3.41 -2.63
CA ALA A 100 -8.12 -2.04 -2.09
C ALA A 100 -9.46 -1.64 -1.46
N GLU A 101 -10.58 -2.26 -1.87
CA GLU A 101 -11.88 -1.99 -1.25
C GLU A 101 -11.91 -2.56 0.17
N LEU A 102 -11.37 -3.77 0.34
CA LEU A 102 -11.20 -4.38 1.65
C LEU A 102 -10.28 -3.55 2.54
N PHE A 103 -9.11 -3.16 2.02
CA PHE A 103 -8.18 -2.29 2.74
C PHE A 103 -8.86 -0.97 3.15
N LYS A 104 -9.59 -0.32 2.24
CA LYS A 104 -10.32 0.92 2.51
C LYS A 104 -11.37 0.74 3.62
N GLN A 105 -12.13 -0.34 3.59
CA GLN A 105 -13.14 -0.63 4.62
C GLN A 105 -12.49 -0.90 5.97
N TRP A 106 -11.44 -1.73 6.02
CA TRP A 106 -10.67 -1.96 7.24
C TRP A 106 -10.05 -0.67 7.77
N PHE A 107 -9.43 0.12 6.91
CA PHE A 107 -8.79 1.38 7.28
C PHE A 107 -9.80 2.32 7.94
N LYS A 108 -10.98 2.49 7.32
CA LYS A 108 -12.05 3.37 7.83
C LYS A 108 -12.72 2.83 9.10
N ASN A 109 -13.09 1.55 9.10
CA ASN A 109 -13.99 0.98 10.11
C ASN A 109 -13.24 0.35 11.29
N ASN A 110 -11.96 0.01 11.11
CA ASN A 110 -11.14 -0.61 12.14
C ASN A 110 -10.01 0.32 12.57
N LEU A 111 -9.14 0.75 11.64
CA LEU A 111 -7.97 1.53 12.02
C LEU A 111 -8.35 2.94 12.52
N MET A 112 -9.10 3.72 11.73
CA MET A 112 -9.38 5.13 12.03
C MET A 112 -10.22 5.33 13.29
N LEU A 113 -11.02 4.34 13.67
CA LEU A 113 -11.84 4.41 14.89
C LEU A 113 -11.06 4.08 16.16
N ASN A 114 -9.89 3.45 16.06
CA ASN A 114 -9.14 2.91 17.19
C ASN A 114 -7.74 3.53 17.38
N ILE A 115 -7.36 4.52 16.57
CA ILE A 115 -6.10 5.25 16.74
C ILE A 115 -6.32 6.63 17.38
N PRO A 116 -5.31 7.18 18.10
CA PRO A 116 -5.39 8.54 18.62
C PRO A 116 -5.52 9.59 17.50
N GLN A 117 -6.10 10.73 17.84
CA GLN A 117 -6.11 11.89 16.94
C GLN A 117 -4.68 12.38 16.65
N ASN A 118 -4.49 13.00 15.48
CA ASN A 118 -3.20 13.54 15.03
C ASN A 118 -2.09 12.50 14.84
N SER A 119 -2.46 11.21 14.76
CA SER A 119 -1.54 10.12 14.44
C SER A 119 -0.89 10.29 13.06
N VAL A 120 0.29 9.69 12.91
CA VAL A 120 1.00 9.50 11.63
C VAL A 120 0.87 8.03 11.27
N ILE A 121 0.39 7.75 10.06
CA ILE A 121 0.25 6.39 9.56
C ILE A 121 1.41 6.10 8.62
N VAL A 122 2.10 4.99 8.87
CA VAL A 122 3.20 4.50 8.05
C VAL A 122 2.79 3.16 7.46
N MET A 123 2.87 3.08 6.14
CA MET A 123 2.56 1.90 5.33
C MET A 123 3.54 1.83 4.16
N ASP A 124 3.60 0.68 3.48
CA ASP A 124 4.43 0.54 2.29
C ASP A 124 3.78 1.20 1.06
N SER A 125 4.36 0.98 -0.13
CA SER A 125 3.85 1.54 -1.39
C SER A 125 3.03 0.55 -2.21
N ALA A 126 2.40 -0.46 -1.59
CA ALA A 126 1.57 -1.43 -2.31
C ALA A 126 0.43 -0.71 -3.06
N SER A 127 0.19 -1.15 -4.30
CA SER A 127 -0.68 -0.44 -5.24
C SER A 127 -2.13 -0.30 -4.77
N TYR A 128 -2.59 -1.20 -3.90
CA TYR A 128 -3.93 -1.17 -3.33
C TYR A 128 -4.07 -0.20 -2.14
N HIS A 129 -2.99 0.26 -1.51
CA HIS A 129 -3.08 1.29 -0.46
C HIS A 129 -3.48 2.65 -1.01
N SER A 130 -3.07 2.97 -2.24
CA SER A 130 -3.31 4.26 -2.89
C SER A 130 -4.02 4.08 -4.22
N ARG A 131 -5.35 4.25 -4.23
CA ARG A 131 -6.11 4.37 -5.48
C ARG A 131 -6.27 5.83 -5.86
N GLN A 132 -5.65 6.21 -6.97
CA GLN A 132 -5.92 7.49 -7.61
C GLN A 132 -7.28 7.43 -8.30
N LEU A 133 -8.30 8.07 -7.72
CA LEU A 133 -9.67 8.08 -8.24
C LEU A 133 -9.77 8.78 -9.61
N SER A 134 -8.97 9.83 -9.82
CA SER A 134 -8.86 10.54 -11.09
C SER A 134 -7.40 10.59 -11.52
N LYS A 135 -7.00 9.63 -12.38
CA LYS A 135 -5.65 9.65 -12.95
C LYS A 135 -5.56 10.80 -13.94
N ALA A 136 -4.60 11.70 -13.72
CA ALA A 136 -4.31 12.74 -14.70
C ALA A 136 -3.96 12.08 -16.05
N PRO A 137 -4.60 12.51 -17.15
CA PRO A 137 -4.34 11.93 -18.46
C PRO A 137 -2.92 12.27 -18.90
N ASN A 138 -2.38 11.43 -19.78
CA ASN A 138 -1.01 11.55 -20.29
C ASN A 138 -1.00 11.52 -21.83
N SER A 139 0.20 11.47 -22.42
CA SER A 139 0.36 11.47 -23.88
C SER A 139 -0.32 10.29 -24.59
N ASN A 140 -0.73 9.24 -23.89
CA ASN A 140 -1.47 8.12 -24.45
C ASN A 140 -2.98 8.37 -24.54
N ASN A 141 -3.52 9.37 -23.82
CA ASN A 141 -4.95 9.71 -23.85
C ASN A 141 -5.32 10.51 -25.10
N THR A 142 -6.59 10.43 -25.52
CA THR A 142 -7.08 11.26 -26.64
C THR A 142 -7.18 12.73 -26.23
N LYS A 143 -7.22 13.65 -27.22
CA LYS A 143 -7.45 15.09 -26.94
C LYS A 143 -8.75 15.29 -26.13
N LEU A 144 -9.81 14.59 -26.52
CA LEU A 144 -11.12 14.66 -25.87
C LEU A 144 -11.07 14.13 -24.42
N GLU A 145 -10.39 13.02 -24.16
CA GLU A 145 -10.20 12.50 -22.80
C GLU A 145 -9.46 13.51 -21.90
N ILE A 146 -8.48 14.22 -22.45
CA ILE A 146 -7.75 15.27 -21.74
C ILE A 146 -8.67 16.46 -21.43
N GLN A 147 -9.48 16.91 -22.40
CA GLN A 147 -10.44 18.00 -22.23
C GLN A 147 -11.50 17.65 -21.19
N ASN A 148 -12.11 16.47 -21.26
CA ASN A 148 -13.09 16.00 -20.29
C ASN A 148 -12.53 15.96 -18.85
N TYR A 149 -11.27 15.52 -18.70
CA TYR A 149 -10.59 15.56 -17.40
C TYR A 149 -10.41 16.99 -16.90
N MET A 150 -9.99 17.91 -17.77
CA MET A 150 -9.81 19.32 -17.43
C MET A 150 -11.13 19.97 -17.01
N GLU A 151 -12.22 19.76 -17.76
CA GLU A 151 -13.56 20.23 -17.41
C GLU A 151 -14.02 19.69 -16.05
N THR A 152 -13.86 18.38 -15.82
CA THR A 152 -14.23 17.73 -14.55
C THR A 152 -13.42 18.27 -13.35
N ASN A 153 -12.23 18.78 -13.59
CA ASN A 153 -11.34 19.35 -12.56
C ASN A 153 -11.35 20.90 -12.53
N ASP A 154 -12.31 21.54 -13.22
CA ASP A 154 -12.46 22.99 -13.31
C ASP A 154 -11.17 23.70 -13.79
N MET A 155 -10.52 23.10 -14.78
CA MET A 155 -9.30 23.61 -15.40
C MET A 155 -9.62 24.36 -16.69
N TYR A 156 -9.09 25.58 -16.81
CA TYR A 156 -9.20 26.36 -18.04
C TYR A 156 -8.30 25.82 -19.15
N PHE A 157 -8.85 25.74 -20.36
CA PHE A 157 -8.14 25.53 -21.63
C PHE A 157 -8.96 26.13 -22.77
N GLU A 158 -8.33 26.39 -23.92
CA GLU A 158 -9.04 26.81 -25.13
C GLU A 158 -9.29 25.61 -26.05
N GLU A 159 -10.43 25.58 -26.75
CA GLU A 159 -10.78 24.48 -27.66
C GLU A 159 -9.76 24.28 -28.79
N CYS A 160 -9.11 25.36 -29.20
CA CYS A 160 -8.07 25.37 -30.24
C CYS A 160 -6.77 24.68 -29.80
N TYR A 161 -6.56 24.47 -28.49
CA TYR A 161 -5.31 23.88 -27.99
C TYR A 161 -5.09 22.48 -28.57
N THR A 162 -3.88 22.27 -29.04
CA THR A 162 -3.36 20.97 -29.43
C THR A 162 -3.26 20.05 -28.22
N LYS A 163 -3.18 18.74 -28.47
CA LYS A 163 -2.95 17.75 -27.42
C LYS A 163 -1.69 18.06 -26.59
N GLN A 164 -0.66 18.60 -27.22
CA GLN A 164 0.59 18.96 -26.54
C GLN A 164 0.39 20.14 -25.59
N GLU A 165 -0.26 21.22 -26.03
CA GLU A 165 -0.57 22.39 -25.19
C GLU A 165 -1.44 22.01 -23.98
N LEU A 166 -2.43 21.13 -24.17
CA LEU A 166 -3.24 20.62 -23.06
C LEU A 166 -2.37 19.83 -22.05
N LEU A 167 -1.43 19.02 -22.50
CA LEU A 167 -0.50 18.31 -21.59
C LEU A 167 0.42 19.28 -20.83
N GLU A 168 0.79 20.40 -21.43
CA GLU A 168 1.58 21.45 -20.78
C GLU A 168 0.78 22.16 -19.68
N VAL A 169 -0.49 22.47 -19.93
CA VAL A 169 -1.43 22.99 -18.92
C VAL A 169 -1.56 22.02 -17.75
N LEU A 170 -1.72 20.71 -18.00
CA LEU A 170 -1.78 19.69 -16.94
C LEU A 170 -0.50 19.64 -16.11
N LYS A 171 0.68 19.70 -16.77
CA LYS A 171 1.97 19.72 -16.07
C LYS A 171 2.09 20.95 -15.17
N ALA A 172 1.73 22.13 -15.68
CA ALA A 172 1.76 23.37 -14.91
C ALA A 172 0.83 23.32 -13.69
N PHE A 173 -0.33 22.68 -13.80
CA PHE A 173 -1.28 22.52 -12.70
C PHE A 173 -0.81 21.50 -11.65
N SER A 174 -0.22 20.37 -12.07
CA SER A 174 0.33 19.36 -11.17
C SER A 174 1.46 19.91 -10.28
N ILE A 175 2.26 20.84 -10.82
CA ILE A 175 3.29 21.56 -10.06
C ILE A 175 2.66 22.41 -8.95
N LYS A 176 1.48 23.01 -9.16
CA LYS A 176 0.78 23.81 -8.14
C LYS A 176 0.11 22.98 -7.03
N LYS A 177 -0.38 21.77 -7.34
CA LYS A 177 -1.00 20.85 -6.34
C LYS A 177 0.00 20.12 -5.44
N SER A 178 1.31 20.26 -5.69
CA SER A 178 2.36 19.61 -4.88
C SER A 178 2.64 20.31 -3.54
N ILE A 179 1.83 21.29 -3.14
CA ILE A 179 1.90 21.94 -1.82
C ILE A 179 0.47 22.08 -1.27
N CYS A 180 0.00 21.06 -0.57
CA CYS A 180 -0.87 21.21 0.60
C CYS A 180 -0.95 19.86 1.34
N LEU A 181 -0.72 19.92 2.65
CA LEU A 181 -0.94 18.82 3.61
C LEU A 181 -2.43 18.64 3.89
#